data_AF-W4V387-F1
#
_entry.id   AF-W4V387-F1
#
_cell.length_a   1.000
_cell.length_b   1.000
_cell.length_c   1.000
_cell.angle_alpha   90.00
_cell.angle_beta   90.00
_cell.angle_gamma   90.00
#
_symmetry.space_group_name_H-M   'P 1'
#
loop_
_entity.id
_entity.type
_entity.pdbx_description
1 polymer ?
#
loop_
_entity_poly.entity_id
_entity_poly.type
_entity_poly.pdbx_seq_one_letter_code
_entity_poly.pdbx_strand_id
1 'polypeptide(L)'
;MSISGNQKSNITNCVKSKRHNSTGKQIAEELKEIINEFTKGGMVMKKRMCMLLAVVIIMAAGLPLITQGADDIYPGFRVEGRFLYDKNGEKVVLYGVNEMSIWGDIDGDVALPEIRKTGANAVRLVWSVSGPARKLDILLYNCRLNNMIPIIEVHDATGEWQKLPMLVDYWTRPDVVEVLKKHQEYLIINIGNEVGAQVSESDFKTGYETAIKRMREAGIHVPLMIDGADWGKDIDILQATGPYLINADPDKTFYSPYICGGRICGAIAIKR
;
A
#
# COMPACT_ATOMS: atom_id res chain seq x y z
N MET A 1 40.87 -0.30 51.80
CA MET A 1 41.83 0.75 51.41
C MET A 1 41.85 0.87 49.89
N SER A 2 41.65 2.11 49.42
CA SER A 2 41.95 2.73 48.12
C SER A 2 41.50 2.11 46.76
N ILE A 3 40.61 2.89 46.16
CA ILE A 3 40.18 3.15 44.78
C ILE A 3 41.35 3.37 43.77
N SER A 4 41.20 2.92 42.51
CA SER A 4 41.12 3.78 41.29
C SER A 4 41.19 2.96 39.99
N GLY A 5 40.53 3.44 38.93
CA GLY A 5 40.77 2.97 37.55
C GLY A 5 39.50 2.69 36.73
N ASN A 6 38.95 3.74 36.14
CA ASN A 6 37.72 3.78 35.35
C ASN A 6 38.02 3.44 33.86
N GLN A 7 37.40 2.40 33.29
CA GLN A 7 37.18 2.25 31.84
C GLN A 7 36.20 1.09 31.57
N LYS A 8 34.91 1.40 31.33
CA LYS A 8 33.95 0.46 30.74
C LYS A 8 33.83 0.77 29.24
N SER A 9 34.11 -0.26 28.44
CA SER A 9 34.08 -0.28 27.00
C SER A 9 32.67 -0.37 26.43
N ASN A 10 32.47 0.43 25.39
CA ASN A 10 31.43 0.46 24.35
C ASN A 10 30.70 -0.87 24.08
N ILE A 11 29.36 -0.81 23.99
CA ILE A 11 28.49 -1.26 22.88
C ILE A 11 27.05 -1.01 23.35
N THR A 12 26.45 0.12 22.99
CA THR A 12 25.01 0.24 22.70
C THR A 12 24.75 1.57 21.98
N ASN A 13 24.80 1.56 20.64
CA ASN A 13 24.23 2.64 19.84
C ASN A 13 22.85 2.18 19.36
N CYS A 14 21.80 2.64 20.04
CA CYS A 14 20.47 2.69 19.47
C CYS A 14 19.95 4.12 19.66
N VAL A 15 19.69 4.76 18.52
CA VAL A 15 19.35 6.15 18.32
C VAL A 15 18.01 6.45 19.01
N LYS A 16 18.02 7.22 20.11
CA LYS A 16 16.85 8.00 20.55
C LYS A 16 17.25 9.38 21.08
N SER A 17 16.82 10.39 20.34
CA SER A 17 16.38 11.69 20.85
C SER A 17 17.41 12.58 21.56
N LYS A 18 18.35 13.14 20.79
CA LYS A 18 18.86 14.49 21.04
C LYS A 18 19.03 15.21 19.71
N ARG A 19 17.92 15.63 19.08
CA ARG A 19 18.00 16.70 18.08
C ARG A 19 18.05 18.02 18.82
N HIS A 20 19.16 18.69 18.58
CA HIS A 20 19.49 20.07 18.90
C HIS A 20 18.28 21.01 19.10
N ASN A 21 18.15 21.53 20.32
CA ASN A 21 17.35 22.70 20.65
C ASN A 21 18.21 23.99 20.52
N SER A 22 19.14 24.03 19.55
CA SER A 22 20.09 25.14 19.37
C SER A 22 19.47 26.34 18.64
N THR A 23 18.44 26.12 17.83
CA THR A 23 17.82 27.16 17.00
C THR A 23 17.02 28.16 17.83
N GLY A 24 16.26 27.69 18.82
CA GLY A 24 15.40 28.57 19.64
C GLY A 24 16.18 29.50 20.59
N LYS A 25 17.33 29.05 21.10
CA LYS A 25 18.19 29.88 21.96
C LYS A 25 18.90 30.99 21.17
N GLN A 26 19.32 30.69 19.95
CA GLN A 26 20.01 31.64 19.08
C GLN A 26 19.07 32.75 18.59
N ILE A 27 17.85 32.39 18.18
CA ILE A 27 16.80 33.35 17.80
C ILE A 27 16.43 34.29 18.97
N ALA A 28 16.43 33.77 20.20
CA ALA A 28 16.10 34.55 21.39
C ALA A 28 17.19 35.57 21.78
N GLU A 29 18.45 35.34 21.42
CA GLU A 29 19.53 36.30 21.65
C GLU A 29 19.55 37.40 20.58
N GLU A 30 19.37 37.03 19.31
CA GLU A 30 19.26 38.00 18.20
C GLU A 30 18.06 38.94 18.37
N LEU A 31 16.92 38.43 18.83
CA LEU A 31 15.74 39.25 19.15
C LEU A 31 16.01 40.29 20.26
N LYS A 32 16.85 39.94 21.25
CA LYS A 32 17.18 40.87 22.34
C LYS A 32 18.04 42.02 21.87
N GLU A 33 18.99 41.77 20.97
CA GLU A 33 19.83 42.83 20.39
C GLU A 33 19.00 43.82 19.56
N ILE A 34 18.09 43.30 18.72
CA ILE A 34 17.19 44.12 17.89
C ILE A 34 16.27 45.01 18.75
N ILE A 35 15.74 44.48 19.86
CA ILE A 35 14.90 45.25 20.80
C ILE A 35 15.72 46.34 21.50
N ASN A 36 16.99 46.05 21.82
CA ASN A 36 17.88 46.99 22.50
C ASN A 36 18.28 48.16 21.57
N GLU A 37 18.47 47.90 20.26
CA GLU A 37 18.68 48.96 19.27
C GLU A 37 17.40 49.77 19.02
N PHE A 38 16.22 49.12 19.00
CA PHE A 38 14.94 49.80 18.83
C PHE A 38 14.66 50.80 19.94
N THR A 39 14.94 50.43 21.19
CA THR A 39 14.69 51.28 22.36
C THR A 39 15.58 52.51 22.39
N LYS A 40 16.84 52.40 21.96
CA LYS A 40 17.83 53.50 21.87
C LYS A 40 17.63 54.43 20.67
N GLY A 41 16.95 53.99 19.61
CA GLY A 41 16.72 54.78 18.41
C GLY A 41 15.76 55.97 18.60
N GLY A 42 16.06 57.09 17.94
CA GLY A 42 15.16 58.25 17.86
C GLY A 42 13.86 57.94 17.09
N MET A 43 12.86 58.82 17.20
CA MET A 43 11.49 58.61 16.68
C MET A 43 11.43 58.25 15.18
N VAL A 44 12.38 58.75 14.38
CA VAL A 44 12.51 58.47 12.94
C VAL A 44 13.06 57.06 12.67
N MET A 45 14.00 56.60 13.51
CA MET A 45 14.59 55.26 13.40
C MET A 45 13.60 54.18 13.84
N LYS A 46 12.81 54.46 14.88
CA LYS A 46 11.69 53.61 15.32
C LYS A 46 10.63 53.42 14.23
N LYS A 47 10.24 54.49 13.53
CA LYS A 47 9.29 54.41 12.40
C LYS A 47 9.84 53.58 11.22
N ARG A 48 11.12 53.76 10.86
CA ARG A 48 11.77 52.99 9.79
C ARG A 48 11.91 51.51 10.14
N MET A 49 12.24 51.20 11.38
CA MET A 49 12.39 49.82 11.85
C MET A 49 11.03 49.12 11.99
N CYS A 50 9.98 49.81 12.45
CA CYS A 50 8.61 49.28 12.43
C CYS A 50 8.10 49.01 11.01
N MET A 51 8.41 49.85 10.02
CA MET A 51 8.06 49.57 8.62
C MET A 51 8.81 48.36 8.07
N LEU A 52 10.10 48.21 8.36
CA LEU A 52 10.88 47.02 7.95
C LEU A 52 10.35 45.74 8.61
N LEU A 53 10.04 45.77 9.90
CA LEU A 53 9.42 44.64 10.62
C LEU A 53 8.05 44.28 10.06
N ALA A 54 7.22 45.27 9.71
CA ALA A 54 5.92 45.03 9.09
C ALA A 54 6.06 44.36 7.71
N VAL A 55 7.03 44.78 6.89
CA VAL A 55 7.32 44.16 5.59
C VAL A 55 7.83 42.72 5.73
N VAL A 56 8.68 42.44 6.72
CA VAL A 56 9.18 41.08 7.01
C VAL A 56 8.04 40.18 7.51
N ILE A 57 7.14 40.68 8.36
CA ILE A 57 5.97 39.94 8.84
C ILE A 57 4.98 39.66 7.69
N ILE A 58 4.77 40.61 6.78
CA ILE A 58 3.92 40.42 5.59
C ILE A 58 4.54 39.40 4.62
N MET A 59 5.86 39.39 4.44
CA MET A 59 6.55 38.35 3.64
C MET A 59 6.52 36.98 4.32
N ALA A 60 6.64 36.91 5.64
CA ALA A 60 6.56 35.65 6.40
C ALA A 60 5.14 35.05 6.40
N ALA A 61 4.10 35.90 6.42
CA ALA A 61 2.70 35.47 6.35
C ALA A 61 2.25 35.05 4.93
N GLY A 62 2.98 35.44 3.89
CA GLY A 62 2.71 35.11 2.49
C GLY A 62 3.39 33.82 2.00
N LEU A 63 4.23 33.19 2.81
CA LEU A 63 4.76 31.87 2.51
C LEU A 63 3.65 30.84 2.78
N PRO A 64 3.14 30.12 1.77
CA PRO A 64 2.33 28.95 2.06
C PRO A 64 3.17 28.03 2.95
N LEU A 65 2.63 27.63 4.10
CA LEU A 65 3.16 26.46 4.79
C LEU A 65 3.01 25.31 3.80
N ILE A 66 4.09 25.00 3.08
CA ILE A 66 4.25 23.70 2.46
C ILE A 66 4.36 22.75 3.63
N THR A 67 3.22 22.26 4.09
CA THR A 67 3.17 21.00 4.82
C THR A 67 3.74 19.97 3.85
N GLN A 68 5.03 19.70 3.98
CA GLN A 68 5.59 18.46 3.45
C GLN A 68 4.91 17.37 4.28
N GLY A 69 3.71 16.95 3.85
CA GLY A 69 3.31 15.58 4.10
C GLY A 69 4.48 14.73 3.62
N ALA A 70 4.94 13.82 4.45
CA ALA A 70 5.75 12.75 3.92
C ALA A 70 4.89 12.13 2.82
N ASP A 71 5.28 12.32 1.55
CA ASP A 71 4.75 11.47 0.50
C ASP A 71 5.21 10.08 0.91
N ASP A 72 4.30 9.31 1.50
CA ASP A 72 4.51 7.90 1.72
C ASP A 72 4.72 7.31 0.32
N ILE A 73 5.99 7.14 -0.07
CA ILE A 73 6.35 6.54 -1.36
C ILE A 73 6.01 5.06 -1.23
N TYR A 74 4.78 4.72 -1.60
CA TYR A 74 4.34 3.34 -1.70
C TYR A 74 5.00 2.71 -2.92
N PRO A 75 5.42 1.44 -2.83
CA PRO A 75 6.13 0.79 -3.92
C PRO A 75 5.25 0.50 -5.14
N GLY A 76 3.93 0.74 -5.07
CA GLY A 76 2.95 0.46 -6.12
C GLY A 76 1.55 0.96 -5.77
N PHE A 77 0.54 0.17 -6.13
CA PHE A 77 -0.86 0.49 -5.85
C PHE A 77 -1.17 0.53 -4.34
N ARG A 78 -2.14 1.37 -3.98
CA ARG A 78 -2.67 1.51 -2.62
C ARG A 78 -4.19 1.66 -2.63
N VAL A 79 -4.82 1.30 -1.52
CA VAL A 79 -6.26 1.51 -1.30
C VAL A 79 -6.44 2.61 -0.27
N GLU A 80 -7.24 3.61 -0.61
CA GLU A 80 -7.68 4.65 0.32
C GLU A 80 -9.20 4.72 0.34
N GLY A 81 -9.77 4.38 1.50
CA GLY A 81 -11.21 4.22 1.66
C GLY A 81 -11.75 3.18 0.70
N ARG A 82 -12.43 3.64 -0.36
CA ARG A 82 -13.08 2.80 -1.37
C ARG A 82 -12.46 2.90 -2.76
N PHE A 83 -11.29 3.53 -2.87
CA PHE A 83 -10.66 3.79 -4.16
C PHE A 83 -9.26 3.21 -4.20
N LEU A 84 -8.90 2.67 -5.37
CA LEU A 84 -7.56 2.24 -5.70
C LEU A 84 -6.81 3.43 -6.31
N TYR A 85 -5.57 3.62 -5.91
CA TYR A 85 -4.67 4.64 -6.46
C TYR A 85 -3.34 4.02 -6.85
N ASP A 86 -2.75 4.53 -7.92
CA ASP A 86 -1.40 4.16 -8.34
C ASP A 86 -0.33 4.81 -7.44
N LYS A 87 0.94 4.51 -7.74
CA LYS A 87 2.10 5.06 -7.02
C LYS A 87 2.22 6.58 -7.08
N ASN A 88 1.59 7.23 -8.07
CA ASN A 88 1.62 8.68 -8.26
C ASN A 88 0.41 9.38 -7.61
N GLY A 89 -0.48 8.61 -6.97
CA GLY A 89 -1.71 9.13 -6.38
C GLY A 89 -2.85 9.33 -7.38
N GLU A 90 -2.74 8.79 -8.60
CA GLU A 90 -3.83 8.82 -9.57
C GLU A 90 -4.84 7.72 -9.27
N LYS A 91 -6.13 8.07 -9.28
CA LYS A 91 -7.21 7.11 -9.05
C LYS A 91 -7.30 6.13 -10.21
N VAL A 92 -7.31 4.84 -9.89
CA VAL A 92 -7.40 3.75 -10.85
C VAL A 92 -8.79 3.13 -10.80
N VAL A 93 -9.41 2.96 -11.97
CA VAL A 93 -10.65 2.21 -12.14
C VAL A 93 -10.36 1.00 -13.01
N LEU A 94 -10.59 -0.20 -12.47
CA LEU A 94 -10.30 -1.45 -13.15
C LEU A 94 -11.44 -1.84 -14.09
N TYR A 95 -11.13 -2.14 -15.35
CA TYR A 95 -12.05 -2.67 -16.34
C TYR A 95 -11.32 -3.66 -17.25
N GLY A 96 -11.88 -4.85 -17.41
CA GLY A 96 -11.14 -5.95 -18.01
C GLY A 96 -11.88 -7.27 -18.05
N VAL A 97 -11.11 -8.34 -18.31
CA VAL A 97 -11.58 -9.71 -18.49
C VAL A 97 -10.80 -10.71 -17.62
N ASN A 98 -11.37 -11.90 -17.43
CA ASN A 98 -10.65 -13.05 -16.85
C ASN A 98 -9.95 -13.81 -17.98
N GLU A 99 -8.72 -14.28 -17.75
CA GLU A 99 -7.96 -15.13 -18.67
C GLU A 99 -7.47 -16.39 -17.96
N MET A 100 -7.68 -17.56 -18.57
CA MET A 100 -7.39 -18.87 -17.97
C MET A 100 -5.92 -19.28 -18.14
N SER A 101 -4.98 -18.40 -17.75
CA SER A 101 -3.57 -18.47 -18.12
C SER A 101 -2.92 -19.83 -17.81
N ILE A 102 -3.04 -20.35 -16.58
CA ILE A 102 -2.36 -21.60 -16.20
C ILE A 102 -2.80 -22.84 -16.98
N TRP A 103 -4.02 -22.87 -17.53
CA TRP A 103 -4.57 -24.00 -18.29
C TRP A 103 -4.55 -23.80 -19.80
N GLY A 104 -4.19 -22.61 -20.26
CA GLY A 104 -4.13 -22.25 -21.67
C GLY A 104 -2.83 -21.53 -21.98
N ASP A 105 -2.92 -20.22 -22.17
CA ASP A 105 -1.79 -19.37 -22.49
C ASP A 105 -1.02 -18.96 -21.21
N ILE A 106 -0.13 -19.85 -20.77
CA ILE A 106 0.61 -19.70 -19.50
C ILE A 106 1.57 -18.50 -19.48
N ASP A 107 2.07 -18.08 -20.65
CA ASP A 107 2.96 -16.91 -20.77
C ASP A 107 2.17 -15.65 -21.16
N GLY A 108 0.94 -15.79 -21.63
CA GLY A 108 0.08 -14.69 -22.06
C GLY A 108 0.50 -14.07 -23.39
N ASP A 109 1.32 -14.75 -24.20
CA ASP A 109 1.88 -14.20 -25.43
C ASP A 109 0.88 -14.16 -26.61
N VAL A 110 -0.22 -14.90 -26.51
CA VAL A 110 -1.32 -14.91 -27.48
C VAL A 110 -2.51 -14.11 -26.97
N ALA A 111 -2.98 -14.39 -25.74
CA ALA A 111 -4.22 -13.83 -25.21
C ALA A 111 -4.08 -12.35 -24.83
N LEU A 112 -2.99 -11.95 -24.17
CA LEU A 112 -2.84 -10.58 -23.65
C LEU A 112 -2.80 -9.51 -24.76
N PRO A 113 -2.12 -9.71 -25.91
CA PRO A 113 -2.21 -8.78 -27.03
C PRO A 113 -3.64 -8.62 -27.58
N GLU A 114 -4.42 -9.69 -27.63
CA GLU A 114 -5.81 -9.63 -28.11
C GLU A 114 -6.72 -8.94 -27.09
N ILE A 115 -6.56 -9.25 -25.80
CA ILE A 115 -7.29 -8.58 -24.72
C ILE A 115 -6.98 -7.08 -24.74
N ARG A 116 -5.73 -6.68 -24.97
CA ARG A 116 -5.35 -5.27 -25.04
C ARG A 116 -6.08 -4.51 -26.16
N LYS A 117 -6.43 -5.15 -27.28
CA LYS A 117 -7.20 -4.54 -28.38
C LYS A 117 -8.64 -4.21 -27.97
N THR A 118 -9.19 -4.89 -26.96
CA THR A 118 -10.52 -4.57 -26.41
C THR A 118 -10.55 -3.24 -25.66
N GLY A 119 -9.38 -2.70 -25.32
CA GLY A 119 -9.22 -1.50 -24.52
C GLY A 119 -9.06 -1.76 -23.03
N ALA A 120 -9.24 -3.00 -22.55
CA ALA A 120 -9.07 -3.38 -21.14
C ALA A 120 -7.79 -2.81 -20.51
N ASN A 121 -7.88 -2.32 -19.28
CA ASN A 121 -6.72 -1.86 -18.51
C ASN A 121 -6.28 -2.83 -17.41
N ALA A 122 -7.02 -3.92 -17.20
CA ALA A 122 -6.71 -4.94 -16.22
C ALA A 122 -7.09 -6.33 -16.73
N VAL A 123 -6.41 -7.37 -16.25
CA VAL A 123 -6.75 -8.76 -16.55
C VAL A 123 -6.66 -9.56 -15.26
N ARG A 124 -7.72 -10.31 -14.94
CA ARG A 124 -7.67 -11.30 -13.86
C ARG A 124 -7.13 -12.60 -14.41
N LEU A 125 -5.95 -12.98 -13.94
CA LEU A 125 -5.15 -14.08 -14.48
C LEU A 125 -5.31 -15.29 -13.59
N VAL A 126 -5.96 -16.34 -14.10
CA VAL A 126 -6.17 -17.60 -13.38
C VAL A 126 -4.85 -18.33 -13.27
N TRP A 127 -4.46 -18.64 -12.03
CA TRP A 127 -3.25 -19.39 -11.71
C TRP A 127 -3.55 -20.62 -10.84
N SER A 128 -2.51 -21.42 -10.57
CA SER A 128 -2.59 -22.54 -9.62
C SER A 128 -1.35 -22.59 -8.74
N VAL A 129 -1.49 -23.15 -7.53
CA VAL A 129 -0.37 -23.41 -6.61
C VAL A 129 0.71 -24.33 -7.20
N SER A 130 0.37 -25.08 -8.25
CA SER A 130 1.32 -25.91 -9.02
C SER A 130 2.16 -25.13 -10.04
N GLY A 131 1.83 -23.85 -10.28
CA GLY A 131 2.48 -23.00 -11.26
C GLY A 131 3.95 -22.69 -10.93
N PRO A 132 4.88 -22.80 -11.89
CA PRO A 132 6.28 -22.42 -11.68
C PRO A 132 6.45 -20.90 -11.51
N ALA A 133 7.25 -20.46 -10.54
CA ALA A 133 7.48 -19.02 -10.30
C ALA A 133 8.05 -18.29 -11.54
N ARG A 134 8.92 -18.95 -12.32
CA ARG A 134 9.43 -18.38 -13.58
C ARG A 134 8.33 -18.10 -14.60
N LYS A 135 7.31 -18.95 -14.68
CA LYS A 135 6.19 -18.76 -15.60
C LYS A 135 5.25 -17.66 -15.11
N LEU A 136 5.06 -17.56 -13.79
CA LEU A 136 4.38 -16.42 -13.19
C LEU A 136 5.08 -15.09 -13.52
N ASP A 137 6.40 -15.00 -13.40
CA ASP A 137 7.19 -13.81 -13.77
C ASP A 137 6.94 -13.38 -15.22
N ILE A 138 7.06 -14.34 -16.16
CA ILE A 138 6.83 -14.08 -17.59
C ILE A 138 5.41 -13.56 -17.83
N LEU A 139 4.39 -14.20 -17.25
CA LEU A 139 3.00 -13.81 -17.42
C LEU A 139 2.74 -12.38 -16.89
N LEU A 140 3.22 -12.07 -15.68
CA LEU A 140 3.06 -10.74 -15.08
C LEU A 140 3.79 -9.66 -15.88
N TYR A 141 4.99 -9.97 -16.37
CA TYR A 141 5.75 -9.09 -17.25
C TYR A 141 5.02 -8.83 -18.57
N ASN A 142 4.52 -9.87 -19.22
CA ASN A 142 3.79 -9.76 -20.50
C ASN A 142 2.48 -8.99 -20.35
N CYS A 143 1.79 -9.13 -19.22
CA CYS A 143 0.61 -8.32 -18.91
C CYS A 143 0.97 -6.83 -18.83
N ARG A 144 2.08 -6.51 -18.15
CA ARG A 144 2.57 -5.13 -18.06
C ARG A 144 3.02 -4.58 -19.41
N LEU A 145 3.71 -5.36 -20.24
CA LEU A 145 4.10 -4.95 -21.60
C LEU A 145 2.89 -4.58 -22.47
N ASN A 146 1.76 -5.25 -22.24
CA ASN A 146 0.50 -4.93 -22.90
C ASN A 146 -0.24 -3.75 -22.24
N ASN A 147 0.37 -3.00 -21.32
CA ASN A 147 -0.21 -1.85 -20.62
C ASN A 147 -1.47 -2.20 -19.81
N MET A 148 -1.52 -3.40 -19.24
CA MET A 148 -2.61 -3.83 -18.36
C MET A 148 -2.10 -4.10 -16.95
N ILE A 149 -3.03 -4.03 -15.99
CA ILE A 149 -2.82 -4.33 -14.58
C ILE A 149 -3.12 -5.82 -14.35
N PRO A 150 -2.13 -6.65 -13.99
CA PRO A 150 -2.40 -8.02 -13.59
C PRO A 150 -3.10 -8.08 -12.23
N ILE A 151 -4.20 -8.82 -12.19
CA ILE A 151 -4.85 -9.29 -10.96
C ILE A 151 -4.64 -10.80 -10.91
N ILE A 152 -3.58 -11.25 -10.25
CA ILE A 152 -3.25 -12.68 -10.19
C ILE A 152 -4.05 -13.36 -9.08
N GLU A 153 -4.61 -14.53 -9.37
CA GLU A 153 -5.39 -15.34 -8.42
C GLU A 153 -4.94 -16.80 -8.46
N VAL A 154 -5.08 -17.56 -7.37
CA VAL A 154 -4.91 -19.02 -7.36
C VAL A 154 -6.24 -19.74 -7.17
N HIS A 155 -6.52 -20.69 -8.07
CA HIS A 155 -7.86 -21.24 -8.25
C HIS A 155 -8.15 -22.51 -7.42
N ASP A 156 -7.12 -23.11 -6.82
CA ASP A 156 -7.14 -24.48 -6.27
C ASP A 156 -8.04 -24.69 -5.04
N ALA A 157 -8.57 -23.62 -4.44
CA ALA A 157 -9.44 -23.66 -3.26
C ALA A 157 -10.90 -23.23 -3.54
N THR A 158 -11.31 -23.16 -4.82
CA THR A 158 -12.67 -22.78 -5.20
C THR A 158 -13.71 -23.65 -4.49
N GLY A 159 -14.56 -23.04 -3.67
CA GLY A 159 -15.58 -23.73 -2.87
C GLY A 159 -15.05 -24.47 -1.62
N GLU A 160 -13.73 -24.52 -1.39
CA GLU A 160 -13.08 -25.33 -0.35
C GLU A 160 -12.35 -24.46 0.69
N TRP A 161 -13.06 -24.06 1.76
CA TRP A 161 -12.54 -23.15 2.78
C TRP A 161 -11.25 -23.65 3.46
N GLN A 162 -11.20 -24.95 3.75
CA GLN A 162 -10.07 -25.62 4.40
C GLN A 162 -8.76 -25.52 3.60
N LYS A 163 -8.81 -25.17 2.32
CA LYS A 163 -7.65 -25.01 1.45
C LYS A 163 -7.09 -23.59 1.43
N LEU A 164 -7.71 -22.61 2.11
CA LEU A 164 -7.16 -21.25 2.21
C LEU A 164 -5.68 -21.23 2.69
N PRO A 165 -5.26 -22.01 3.71
CA PRO A 165 -3.85 -22.02 4.13
C PRO A 165 -2.88 -22.47 3.03
N MET A 166 -3.27 -23.44 2.19
CA MET A 166 -2.46 -23.94 1.08
C MET A 166 -2.21 -22.84 0.02
N LEU A 167 -3.18 -21.97 -0.22
CA LEU A 167 -3.00 -20.83 -1.12
C LEU A 167 -1.97 -19.84 -0.57
N VAL A 168 -2.04 -19.57 0.74
CA VAL A 168 -1.09 -18.70 1.43
C VAL A 168 0.31 -19.31 1.45
N ASP A 169 0.42 -20.63 1.59
CA ASP A 169 1.71 -21.34 1.51
C ASP A 169 2.38 -21.14 0.14
N TYR A 170 1.60 -21.16 -0.94
CA TYR A 170 2.10 -20.83 -2.28
C TYR A 170 2.57 -19.38 -2.38
N TRP A 171 1.73 -18.41 -1.97
CA TRP A 171 2.08 -17.00 -2.08
C TRP A 171 3.32 -16.62 -1.28
N THR A 172 3.52 -17.29 -0.14
CA THR A 172 4.64 -17.03 0.78
C THR A 172 5.90 -17.85 0.46
N ARG A 173 5.88 -18.67 -0.59
CA ARG A 173 7.06 -19.43 -1.05
C ARG A 173 8.16 -18.44 -1.52
N PRO A 174 9.43 -18.60 -1.10
CA PRO A 174 10.46 -17.59 -1.36
C PRO A 174 10.64 -17.19 -2.83
N ASP A 175 10.63 -18.16 -3.75
CA ASP A 175 10.72 -17.93 -5.20
C ASP A 175 9.52 -17.17 -5.76
N VAL A 176 8.31 -17.43 -5.24
CA VAL A 176 7.10 -16.70 -5.61
C VAL A 176 7.16 -15.28 -5.08
N VAL A 177 7.54 -15.08 -3.81
CA VAL A 177 7.69 -13.75 -3.19
C VAL A 177 8.67 -12.87 -3.96
N GLU A 178 9.81 -13.42 -4.43
CA GLU A 178 10.76 -12.69 -5.27
C GLU A 178 10.11 -12.15 -6.56
N VAL A 179 9.30 -12.98 -7.22
CA VAL A 179 8.54 -12.57 -8.40
C VAL A 179 7.52 -11.48 -8.03
N LEU A 180 6.72 -11.67 -6.98
CA LEU A 180 5.72 -10.68 -6.56
C LEU A 180 6.35 -9.32 -6.25
N LYS A 181 7.51 -9.30 -5.58
CA LYS A 181 8.27 -8.07 -5.29
C LYS A 181 8.80 -7.40 -6.55
N LYS A 182 9.22 -8.17 -7.56
CA LYS A 182 9.64 -7.64 -8.87
C LYS A 182 8.52 -6.89 -9.59
N HIS A 183 7.26 -7.33 -9.42
CA HIS A 183 6.08 -6.76 -10.09
C HIS A 183 5.22 -5.85 -9.20
N GLN A 184 5.64 -5.58 -7.95
CA GLN A 184 4.79 -4.94 -6.94
C GLN A 184 4.25 -3.56 -7.32
N GLU A 185 4.91 -2.85 -8.24
CA GLU A 185 4.51 -1.52 -8.69
C GLU A 185 3.11 -1.51 -9.33
N TYR A 186 2.72 -2.61 -10.00
CA TYR A 186 1.52 -2.67 -10.83
C TYR A 186 0.69 -3.94 -10.61
N LEU A 187 0.91 -4.65 -9.51
CA LEU A 187 0.27 -5.95 -9.24
C LEU A 187 -0.86 -5.81 -8.21
N ILE A 188 -1.93 -6.56 -8.42
CA ILE A 188 -2.94 -6.88 -7.40
C ILE A 188 -2.95 -8.40 -7.23
N ILE A 189 -3.03 -8.89 -6.00
CA ILE A 189 -3.16 -10.33 -5.71
C ILE A 189 -4.55 -10.59 -5.18
N ASN A 190 -5.32 -11.45 -5.84
CA ASN A 190 -6.51 -12.05 -5.27
C ASN A 190 -6.12 -13.35 -4.58
N ILE A 191 -6.23 -13.39 -3.24
CA ILE A 191 -5.62 -14.43 -2.39
C ILE A 191 -6.04 -15.83 -2.86
N GLY A 192 -7.28 -16.00 -3.26
CA GLY A 192 -7.81 -17.21 -3.88
C GLY A 192 -9.15 -16.95 -4.53
N ASN A 193 -9.42 -17.66 -5.63
CA ASN A 193 -10.72 -17.64 -6.27
C ASN A 193 -11.78 -18.28 -5.36
N GLU A 194 -12.82 -17.51 -5.01
CA GLU A 194 -14.09 -18.04 -4.52
C GLU A 194 -13.95 -19.09 -3.38
N VAL A 195 -13.10 -18.79 -2.40
CA VAL A 195 -12.68 -19.76 -1.38
C VAL A 195 -13.82 -20.04 -0.40
N GLY A 196 -14.32 -21.28 -0.40
CA GLY A 196 -15.34 -21.75 0.53
C GLY A 196 -16.79 -21.63 0.04
N ALA A 197 -17.55 -22.70 0.22
CA ALA A 197 -18.98 -22.78 -0.09
C ALA A 197 -19.86 -22.13 0.99
N GLN A 198 -19.72 -22.56 2.23
CA GLN A 198 -20.47 -22.04 3.38
C GLN A 198 -19.45 -21.80 4.49
N VAL A 199 -19.27 -20.54 4.86
CA VAL A 199 -18.24 -20.11 5.81
C VAL A 199 -18.90 -19.19 6.82
N SER A 200 -18.68 -19.45 8.11
CA SER A 200 -19.20 -18.56 9.15
C SER A 200 -18.45 -17.23 9.14
N GLU A 201 -19.09 -16.15 9.61
CA GLU A 201 -18.43 -14.83 9.75
C GLU A 201 -17.15 -14.90 10.60
N SER A 202 -17.18 -15.68 11.69
CA SER A 202 -16.03 -15.87 12.57
C SER A 202 -14.87 -16.59 11.88
N ASP A 203 -15.17 -17.64 11.11
CA ASP A 203 -14.14 -18.38 10.38
C ASP A 203 -13.56 -17.51 9.27
N PHE A 204 -14.41 -16.81 8.51
CA PHE A 204 -14.00 -15.92 7.43
C PHE A 204 -13.05 -14.82 7.95
N LYS A 205 -13.41 -14.16 9.05
CA LYS A 205 -12.57 -13.15 9.72
C LYS A 205 -11.22 -13.73 10.14
N THR A 206 -11.24 -14.83 10.88
CA THR A 206 -10.01 -15.41 11.47
C THR A 206 -9.08 -15.97 10.40
N GLY A 207 -9.64 -16.66 9.40
CA GLY A 207 -8.88 -17.25 8.30
C GLY A 207 -8.20 -16.20 7.43
N TYR A 208 -8.94 -15.16 7.01
CA TYR A 208 -8.34 -14.10 6.20
C TYR A 208 -7.45 -13.16 7.00
N GLU A 209 -7.73 -12.87 8.28
CA GLU A 209 -6.76 -12.17 9.14
C GLU A 209 -5.42 -12.91 9.18
N THR A 210 -5.47 -14.23 9.37
CA THR A 210 -4.27 -15.08 9.38
C THR A 210 -3.56 -15.05 8.03
N ALA A 211 -4.31 -15.19 6.92
CA ALA A 211 -3.76 -15.14 5.57
C ALA A 211 -3.05 -13.81 5.28
N ILE A 212 -3.71 -12.68 5.58
CA ILE A 212 -3.17 -11.33 5.40
C ILE A 212 -1.87 -11.18 6.20
N LYS A 213 -1.88 -11.49 7.50
CA LYS A 213 -0.68 -11.36 8.35
C LYS A 213 0.50 -12.17 7.80
N ARG A 214 0.27 -13.44 7.43
CA ARG A 214 1.31 -14.29 6.86
C ARG A 214 1.90 -13.72 5.56
N MET A 215 1.05 -13.21 4.67
CA MET A 215 1.52 -12.59 3.42
C MET A 215 2.34 -11.31 3.68
N ARG A 216 1.90 -10.48 4.63
CA ARG A 216 2.62 -9.26 5.03
C ARG A 216 3.95 -9.58 5.70
N GLU A 217 3.99 -10.60 6.56
CA GLU A 217 5.22 -11.10 7.20
C GLU A 217 6.23 -11.66 6.18
N ALA A 218 5.76 -12.23 5.06
CA ALA A 218 6.60 -12.63 3.93
C ALA A 218 7.14 -11.44 3.10
N GLY A 219 6.68 -10.22 3.39
CA GLY A 219 7.07 -8.98 2.70
C GLY A 219 6.28 -8.73 1.42
N ILE A 220 5.05 -9.24 1.31
CA ILE A 220 4.14 -8.95 0.21
C ILE A 220 3.33 -7.70 0.58
N HIS A 221 3.58 -6.58 -0.09
CA HIS A 221 2.97 -5.27 0.23
C HIS A 221 2.01 -4.74 -0.86
N VAL A 222 1.72 -5.56 -1.88
CA VAL A 222 0.74 -5.21 -2.92
C VAL A 222 -0.69 -5.24 -2.37
N PRO A 223 -1.66 -4.59 -3.02
CA PRO A 223 -3.06 -4.73 -2.66
C PRO A 223 -3.53 -6.19 -2.72
N LEU A 224 -4.27 -6.58 -1.69
CA LEU A 224 -4.85 -7.92 -1.57
C LEU A 224 -6.35 -7.86 -1.82
N MET A 225 -6.83 -8.74 -2.69
CA MET A 225 -8.22 -8.93 -3.03
C MET A 225 -8.77 -10.23 -2.44
N ILE A 226 -9.94 -10.14 -1.80
CA ILE A 226 -10.65 -11.28 -1.20
C ILE A 226 -12.03 -11.40 -1.86
N ASP A 227 -12.33 -12.61 -2.31
CA ASP A 227 -13.63 -13.00 -2.84
C ASP A 227 -14.58 -13.39 -1.70
N GLY A 228 -15.88 -13.27 -1.95
CA GLY A 228 -16.90 -13.75 -1.01
C GLY A 228 -16.91 -15.28 -0.90
N ALA A 229 -17.53 -15.78 0.18
CA ALA A 229 -17.91 -17.19 0.28
C ALA A 229 -19.06 -17.52 -0.71
N ASP A 230 -19.61 -18.73 -0.65
CA ASP A 230 -20.65 -19.21 -1.57
C ASP A 230 -20.21 -19.03 -3.03
N TRP A 231 -19.02 -19.52 -3.36
CA TRP A 231 -18.44 -19.37 -4.70
C TRP A 231 -18.42 -17.90 -5.17
N GLY A 232 -18.00 -16.98 -4.29
CA GLY A 232 -17.96 -15.55 -4.59
C GLY A 232 -19.32 -14.83 -4.62
N LYS A 233 -20.43 -15.55 -4.42
CA LYS A 233 -21.79 -14.97 -4.48
C LYS A 233 -22.21 -14.28 -3.20
N ASP A 234 -21.64 -14.67 -2.06
CA ASP A 234 -21.97 -14.06 -0.77
C ASP A 234 -21.31 -12.68 -0.65
N ILE A 235 -22.07 -11.65 -0.98
CA ILE A 235 -21.64 -10.25 -0.81
C ILE A 235 -21.80 -9.77 0.63
N ASP A 236 -22.72 -10.37 1.39
CA ASP A 236 -23.07 -9.93 2.73
C ASP A 236 -21.96 -10.29 3.72
N ILE A 237 -21.31 -11.45 3.54
CA ILE A 237 -20.11 -11.82 4.32
C ILE A 237 -18.99 -10.81 4.12
N LEU A 238 -18.81 -10.26 2.91
CA LEU A 238 -17.80 -9.24 2.65
C LEU A 238 -18.17 -7.94 3.36
N GLN A 239 -19.43 -7.50 3.28
CA GLN A 239 -19.88 -6.30 3.98
C GLN A 239 -19.74 -6.41 5.50
N ALA A 240 -20.06 -7.58 6.07
CA ALA A 240 -19.98 -7.83 7.51
C ALA A 240 -18.54 -7.94 8.03
N THR A 241 -17.64 -8.50 7.24
CA THR A 241 -16.25 -8.80 7.67
C THR A 241 -15.22 -7.76 7.21
N GLY A 242 -15.50 -7.01 6.15
CA GLY A 242 -14.55 -6.09 5.53
C GLY A 242 -13.93 -5.05 6.45
N PRO A 243 -14.71 -4.27 7.24
CA PRO A 243 -14.14 -3.29 8.16
C PRO A 243 -13.15 -3.92 9.16
N TYR A 244 -13.42 -5.15 9.59
CA TYR A 244 -12.52 -5.90 10.46
C TYR A 244 -11.22 -6.28 9.72
N LEU A 245 -11.33 -6.85 8.52
CA LEU A 245 -10.16 -7.28 7.73
C LEU A 245 -9.28 -6.10 7.28
N ILE A 246 -9.88 -4.96 6.91
CA ILE A 246 -9.15 -3.71 6.63
C ILE A 246 -8.37 -3.27 7.87
N ASN A 247 -8.97 -3.36 9.05
CA ASN A 247 -8.29 -2.99 10.29
C ASN A 247 -7.19 -3.99 10.68
N ALA A 248 -7.35 -5.27 10.32
CA ALA A 248 -6.35 -6.31 10.55
C ALA A 248 -5.13 -6.21 9.62
N ASP A 249 -5.28 -5.67 8.40
CA ASP A 249 -4.16 -5.45 7.47
C ASP A 249 -3.28 -4.27 7.93
N PRO A 250 -1.99 -4.48 8.25
CA PRO A 250 -1.07 -3.39 8.59
C PRO A 250 -0.91 -2.35 7.48
N ASP A 251 -0.97 -2.77 6.21
CA ASP A 251 -0.74 -1.90 5.06
C ASP A 251 -2.01 -1.17 4.62
N LYS A 252 -3.18 -1.59 5.13
CA LYS A 252 -4.50 -1.06 4.74
C LYS A 252 -4.80 -1.18 3.23
N THR A 253 -4.09 -2.03 2.48
CA THR A 253 -4.24 -2.16 1.02
C THR A 253 -5.27 -3.21 0.62
N PHE A 254 -6.28 -3.44 1.47
CA PHE A 254 -7.35 -4.39 1.16
C PHE A 254 -8.32 -3.85 0.10
N TYR A 255 -8.49 -4.59 -0.99
CA TYR A 255 -9.43 -4.30 -2.06
C TYR A 255 -10.47 -5.41 -2.17
N SER A 256 -11.73 -5.15 -1.80
CA SER A 256 -12.84 -5.99 -2.26
C SER A 256 -13.65 -5.23 -3.29
N PRO A 257 -13.98 -5.85 -4.44
CA PRO A 257 -14.74 -5.19 -5.51
C PRO A 257 -16.14 -4.71 -5.06
N TYR A 258 -16.63 -5.23 -3.93
CA TYR A 258 -17.96 -4.93 -3.40
C TYR A 258 -17.96 -3.96 -2.22
N ILE A 259 -16.90 -3.93 -1.41
CA ILE A 259 -16.75 -2.97 -0.30
C ILE A 259 -16.35 -1.59 -0.81
N CYS A 260 -15.72 -1.54 -1.99
CA CYS A 260 -15.45 -0.31 -2.72
C CYS A 260 -16.71 0.32 -3.38
N GLY A 261 -17.88 -0.31 -3.18
CA GLY A 261 -19.13 0.35 -2.84
C GLY A 261 -20.25 0.27 -3.87
N GLY A 262 -21.42 -0.17 -3.40
CA GLY A 262 -22.78 0.19 -3.86
C GLY A 262 -23.23 -0.20 -5.26
N ARG A 263 -22.31 -0.46 -6.19
CA ARG A 263 -22.50 -1.00 -7.53
C ARG A 263 -21.09 -1.20 -8.10
N ILE A 264 -20.64 -2.45 -8.10
CA ILE A 264 -19.56 -2.98 -8.95
C ILE A 264 -18.34 -2.03 -9.07
N CYS A 265 -17.44 -2.04 -8.09
CA CYS A 265 -16.05 -1.62 -8.34
C CYS A 265 -15.27 -2.86 -8.77
N GLY A 266 -15.23 -3.15 -10.07
CA GLY A 266 -14.43 -4.25 -10.60
C GLY A 266 -15.20 -5.58 -10.72
N ALA A 267 -16.30 -5.59 -11.47
CA ALA A 267 -16.61 -6.78 -12.24
C ALA A 267 -15.61 -6.84 -13.39
N ILE A 268 -14.43 -7.41 -13.14
CA ILE A 268 -13.86 -8.27 -14.17
C ILE A 268 -14.75 -9.52 -14.11
N ALA A 269 -15.82 -9.48 -14.91
CA ALA A 269 -16.97 -10.37 -14.95
C ALA A 269 -16.87 -11.64 -14.09
N ILE A 270 -17.37 -11.58 -12.84
CA ILE A 270 -17.85 -12.77 -12.14
C ILE A 270 -19.25 -13.05 -12.70
N LYS A 271 -19.29 -13.57 -13.93
CA LYS A 271 -20.46 -14.19 -14.52
C LYS A 271 -20.03 -14.96 -15.76
N ARG A 272 -20.10 -16.29 -15.66
CA ARG A 272 -20.61 -17.06 -16.80
C ARG A 272 -22.11 -16.76 -16.95
#